data_AF-A0A2N2NFN4-F1
#
_entry.id   AF-A0A2N2NFN4-F1
#
_cell.length_a   1.000
_cell.length_b   1.000
_cell.length_c   1.000
_cell.angle_alpha   90.00
_cell.angle_beta   90.00
_cell.angle_gamma   90.00
#
_symmetry.space_group_name_H-M   'P 1'
#
loop_
_entity.id
_entity.type
_entity.pdbx_description
1 polymer ?
#
loop_
_entity_poly.entity_id
_entity_poly.type
_entity_poly.pdbx_seq_one_letter_code
_entity_poly.pdbx_strand_id
1 'polypeptide(L)'
;MPRKEFAGKLRQRLLELPADDLELGFTHGDLQGYHANVSPDGKLTFYDFDCGGYGFRAYDLAVFLWCCRLEDAVATRWDAFINAYREKRSIKELDIQAVPLFECARYLWHMGVHA
;
A
#
# COMPACT_ATOMS: atom_id res chain seq x y z
N MET A 1 16.32 10.72 13.07
CA MET A 1 15.64 12.01 12.87
C MET A 1 14.44 12.09 13.79
N PRO A 2 14.10 13.26 14.37
CA PRO A 2 12.87 13.44 15.15
C PRO A 2 11.64 13.14 14.29
N ARG A 3 10.60 12.50 14.86
CA ARG A 3 9.38 12.06 14.13
C ARG A 3 8.73 13.18 13.30
N LYS A 4 8.70 14.41 13.83
CA LYS A 4 8.14 15.59 13.14
C LYS A 4 8.94 15.97 11.89
N GLU A 5 10.26 15.84 11.94
CA GLU A 5 11.13 16.14 10.78
C GLU A 5 10.93 15.10 9.67
N PHE A 6 10.82 13.82 10.03
CA PHE A 6 10.53 12.76 9.08
C PHE A 6 9.16 12.96 8.42
N ALA A 7 8.10 13.20 9.21
CA ALA A 7 6.76 13.45 8.67
C ALA A 7 6.73 14.68 7.74
N GLY A 8 7.46 15.75 8.09
CA GLY A 8 7.61 16.93 7.24
C GLY A 8 8.27 16.63 5.90
N LYS A 9 9.40 15.89 5.92
CA LYS A 9 10.10 15.46 4.71
C LYS A 9 9.25 14.54 3.83
N LEU A 10 8.55 13.58 4.44
CA LEU A 10 7.66 12.68 3.71
C LEU A 10 6.52 13.46 3.03
N ARG A 11 5.86 14.37 3.76
CA ARG A 11 4.81 15.22 3.21
C ARG A 11 5.33 16.01 2.00
N GLN A 12 6.52 16.58 2.11
CA GLN A 12 7.13 17.31 0.99
C GLN A 12 7.33 16.39 -0.23
N ARG A 13 7.91 15.21 -0.05
CA ARG A 13 8.12 14.24 -1.14
C ARG A 13 6.82 13.80 -1.81
N LEU A 14 5.75 13.59 -1.04
CA LEU A 14 4.44 13.24 -1.58
C LEU A 14 3.82 14.40 -2.38
N LEU A 15 4.04 15.65 -1.96
CA LEU A 15 3.57 16.84 -2.70
C LEU A 15 4.39 17.14 -3.96
N GLU A 16 5.64 16.65 -4.02
CA GLU A 16 6.50 16.74 -5.20
C GLU A 16 6.17 15.68 -6.27
N LEU A 17 5.39 14.65 -5.94
CA LEU A 17 4.89 13.70 -6.93
C LEU A 17 3.90 14.42 -7.88
N PRO A 18 3.89 14.08 -9.18
CA PRO A 18 2.83 14.50 -10.08
C PRO A 18 1.53 13.75 -9.72
N ALA A 19 0.85 14.22 -8.68
CA ALA A 19 -0.30 13.54 -8.07
C ALA A 19 -1.48 13.37 -9.04
N ASP A 20 -1.62 14.27 -10.01
CA ASP A 20 -2.65 14.19 -11.07
C ASP A 20 -2.38 13.04 -12.06
N ASP A 21 -1.15 12.54 -12.13
CA ASP A 21 -0.76 11.43 -13.00
C ASP A 21 -0.83 10.07 -12.29
N LEU A 22 -0.93 10.05 -10.94
CA LEU A 22 -1.13 8.83 -10.16
C LEU A 22 -2.52 8.24 -10.42
N GLU A 23 -2.61 6.91 -10.37
CA GLU A 23 -3.88 6.24 -10.59
C GLU A 23 -4.81 6.37 -9.37
N LEU A 24 -5.97 6.99 -9.58
CA LEU A 24 -7.05 7.05 -8.61
C LEU A 24 -8.06 5.92 -8.81
N GLY A 25 -8.63 5.45 -7.71
CA GLY A 25 -9.73 4.49 -7.73
C GLY A 25 -10.08 3.97 -6.34
N PHE A 26 -11.03 3.04 -6.28
CA PHE A 26 -11.39 2.40 -5.02
C PHE A 26 -10.27 1.49 -4.53
N THR A 27 -9.90 1.68 -3.27
CA THR A 27 -8.93 0.92 -2.50
C THR A 27 -9.60 0.25 -1.30
N HIS A 28 -9.00 -0.84 -0.83
CA HIS A 28 -9.36 -1.47 0.43
C HIS A 28 -8.90 -0.62 1.62
N GLY A 29 -7.78 0.10 1.48
CA GLY A 29 -7.21 0.97 2.52
C GLY A 29 -6.52 0.23 3.67
N ASP A 30 -6.66 -1.09 3.73
CA ASP A 30 -5.99 -1.95 4.70
C ASP A 30 -5.64 -3.33 4.10
N LEU A 31 -5.13 -3.35 2.87
CA LEU A 31 -4.82 -4.56 2.10
C LEU A 31 -3.54 -5.25 2.58
N GLN A 32 -3.48 -5.66 3.84
CA GLN A 32 -2.32 -6.31 4.45
C GLN A 32 -2.19 -7.80 4.11
N GLY A 33 -3.26 -8.43 3.60
CA GLY A 33 -3.31 -9.85 3.24
C GLY A 33 -3.99 -10.75 4.27
N TYR A 34 -4.18 -10.28 5.51
CA TYR A 34 -4.94 -11.02 6.55
C TYR A 34 -6.46 -10.80 6.48
N HIS A 35 -6.89 -9.72 5.81
CA HIS A 35 -8.31 -9.41 5.62
C HIS A 35 -8.88 -10.15 4.41
N ALA A 36 -8.49 -11.41 4.26
CA ALA A 36 -8.90 -12.29 3.18
C ALA A 36 -9.08 -13.72 3.68
N ASN A 37 -10.18 -14.34 3.29
CA ASN A 37 -10.38 -15.77 3.43
C ASN A 37 -10.00 -16.47 2.12
N VAL A 38 -9.32 -17.61 2.22
CA VAL A 38 -9.08 -18.52 1.10
C VAL A 38 -10.07 -19.68 1.22
N SER A 39 -10.97 -19.82 0.25
CA SER A 39 -11.85 -20.99 0.17
C SER A 39 -11.09 -22.25 -0.27
N PRO A 40 -11.66 -23.46 -0.09
CA PRO A 40 -10.99 -24.71 -0.48
C PRO A 40 -10.61 -24.81 -1.97
N ASP A 41 -11.31 -24.09 -2.85
CA ASP A 41 -11.01 -23.98 -4.29
C ASP A 41 -10.01 -22.85 -4.63
N GLY A 42 -9.43 -22.20 -3.61
CA GLY A 42 -8.38 -21.18 -3.79
C GLY A 42 -8.89 -19.77 -4.08
N LYS A 43 -10.21 -19.52 -3.99
CA LYS A 43 -10.76 -18.16 -4.19
C LYS A 43 -10.50 -17.29 -2.95
N LEU A 44 -9.93 -16.11 -3.19
CA LEU A 44 -9.77 -15.08 -2.18
C LEU A 44 -11.06 -14.26 -2.03
N THR A 45 -11.52 -14.11 -0.79
CA THR A 45 -12.64 -13.21 -0.43
C THR A 45 -12.16 -12.22 0.61
N PHE A 46 -12.07 -10.95 0.22
CA PHE A 46 -11.66 -9.86 1.11
C PHE A 46 -12.81 -9.39 2.00
N TYR A 47 -12.49 -8.88 3.18
CA TYR A 47 -13.43 -8.30 4.17
C TYR A 47 -12.76 -7.14 4.91
N ASP A 48 -13.46 -6.49 5.85
CA ASP A 48 -12.93 -5.36 6.63
C ASP A 48 -12.53 -4.13 5.77
N PHE A 49 -13.52 -3.59 5.07
CA PHE A 49 -13.39 -2.41 4.20
C PHE A 49 -13.57 -1.08 4.94
N ASP A 50 -13.45 -1.04 6.27
CA ASP A 50 -13.73 0.16 7.07
C ASP A 50 -12.72 1.30 6.82
N CYS A 51 -11.52 0.95 6.35
CA CYS A 51 -10.51 1.91 5.87
C CYS A 51 -10.58 2.17 4.35
N GLY A 52 -11.52 1.53 3.66
CA GLY A 52 -11.66 1.58 2.21
C GLY A 52 -12.26 2.89 1.72
N GLY A 53 -11.97 3.22 0.46
CA GLY A 53 -12.45 4.46 -0.12
C GLY A 53 -11.89 4.73 -1.51
N TYR A 54 -12.21 5.91 -2.05
CA TYR A 54 -11.64 6.38 -3.30
C TYR A 54 -10.31 7.13 -3.03
N GLY A 55 -9.22 6.69 -3.63
CA GLY A 55 -7.88 7.26 -3.40
C GLY A 55 -6.83 6.70 -4.37
N PHE A 56 -5.55 6.90 -4.06
CA PHE A 56 -4.45 6.41 -4.89
C PHE A 56 -4.33 4.89 -4.79
N ARG A 57 -4.41 4.17 -5.90
CA ARG A 57 -4.32 2.70 -5.92
C ARG A 57 -2.98 2.17 -5.45
N ALA A 58 -1.91 2.96 -5.65
CA ALA A 58 -0.58 2.69 -5.11
C ALA A 58 -0.57 2.54 -3.58
N TYR A 59 -1.56 3.08 -2.87
CA TYR A 59 -1.68 2.93 -1.42
C TYR A 59 -1.93 1.48 -0.99
N ASP A 60 -2.83 0.74 -1.66
CA ASP A 60 -3.08 -0.67 -1.33
C ASP A 60 -1.83 -1.53 -1.58
N LEU A 61 -1.08 -1.25 -2.65
CA LEU A 61 0.20 -1.91 -2.92
C LEU A 61 1.21 -1.63 -1.79
N ALA A 62 1.22 -0.40 -1.28
CA ALA A 62 2.08 0.01 -0.17
C ALA A 62 1.70 -0.64 1.15
N VAL A 63 0.41 -0.82 1.45
CA VAL A 63 -0.04 -1.55 2.65
C VAL A 63 0.38 -3.02 2.58
N PHE A 64 0.30 -3.65 1.41
CA PHE A 64 0.79 -5.03 1.26
C PHE A 64 2.32 -5.12 1.44
N LEU A 65 3.08 -4.20 0.83
CA LEU A 65 4.54 -4.13 1.02
C LEU A 65 4.92 -3.91 2.50
N TRP A 66 4.20 -3.01 3.17
CA TRP A 66 4.36 -2.74 4.60
C TRP A 66 4.20 -4.01 5.43
N CYS A 67 3.15 -4.80 5.19
CA CYS A 67 2.96 -6.09 5.85
C CYS A 67 4.09 -7.08 5.55
N CYS A 68 4.53 -7.13 4.29
CA CYS A 68 5.69 -7.96 3.92
C CYS A 68 6.97 -7.56 4.68
N ARG A 69 7.19 -6.27 4.97
CA ARG A 69 8.34 -5.83 5.79
C ARG A 69 8.20 -6.23 7.25
N LEU A 70 7.01 -6.10 7.82
CA LEU A 70 6.77 -6.50 9.21
C LEU A 70 6.99 -8.00 9.44
N GLU A 71 6.79 -8.81 8.40
CA GLU A 71 6.97 -10.26 8.44
C GLU A 71 8.33 -10.75 7.88
N ASP A 72 9.25 -9.84 7.53
CA ASP A 72 10.52 -10.19 6.86
C ASP A 72 10.32 -11.05 5.59
N ALA A 73 9.23 -10.78 4.85
CA ALA A 73 8.75 -11.58 3.74
C ALA A 73 8.80 -10.85 2.38
N VAL A 74 9.45 -9.69 2.30
CA VAL A 74 9.56 -8.92 1.04
C VAL A 74 10.14 -9.77 -0.09
N ALA A 75 11.25 -10.46 0.18
CA ALA A 75 11.96 -11.28 -0.82
C ALA A 75 11.11 -12.44 -1.37
N THR A 76 10.14 -12.94 -0.61
CA THR A 76 9.31 -14.09 -1.00
C THR A 76 7.94 -13.69 -1.53
N ARG A 77 7.39 -12.54 -1.12
CA ARG A 77 6.01 -12.14 -1.43
C ARG A 77 5.90 -10.99 -2.42
N TRP A 78 6.78 -9.99 -2.34
CA TRP A 78 6.57 -8.74 -3.08
C TRP A 78 6.65 -8.92 -4.60
N ASP A 79 7.72 -9.55 -5.09
CA ASP A 79 7.91 -9.72 -6.53
C ASP A 79 6.83 -10.63 -7.13
N ALA A 80 6.48 -11.71 -6.44
CA ALA A 80 5.39 -12.60 -6.86
C ALA A 80 4.05 -11.85 -6.92
N PHE A 81 3.73 -11.06 -5.90
CA PHE A 81 2.51 -10.26 -5.83
C PHE A 81 2.44 -9.22 -6.95
N ILE A 82 3.50 -8.43 -7.14
CA ILE A 82 3.47 -7.34 -8.13
C ILE A 82 3.44 -7.88 -9.56
N ASN A 83 4.10 -9.00 -9.83
CA ASN A 83 4.06 -9.65 -11.13
C ASN A 83 2.66 -10.20 -11.43
N ALA A 84 2.05 -10.92 -10.49
CA ALA A 84 0.68 -11.40 -10.64
C ALA A 84 -0.34 -10.26 -10.79
N TYR A 85 -0.13 -9.14 -10.08
CA TYR A 85 -0.96 -7.95 -10.24
C TYR A 85 -0.85 -7.39 -11.67
N ARG A 86 0.37 -7.28 -12.21
CA ARG A 86 0.63 -6.79 -13.58
C ARG A 86 -0.01 -7.64 -14.67
N GLU A 87 -0.18 -8.95 -14.44
CA GLU A 87 -0.91 -9.84 -15.36
C GLU A 87 -2.41 -9.53 -15.43
N LYS A 88 -2.99 -8.92 -14.38
CA LYS A 88 -4.42 -8.58 -14.32
C LYS A 88 -4.69 -7.11 -14.61
N ARG A 89 -3.75 -6.22 -14.30
CA ARG A 89 -3.87 -4.77 -14.47
C ARG A 89 -2.50 -4.15 -14.70
N SER A 90 -2.39 -3.30 -15.72
CA SER A 90 -1.20 -2.46 -15.89
C SER A 90 -1.01 -1.51 -14.70
N ILE A 91 0.21 -1.41 -14.19
CA ILE A 91 0.58 -0.44 -13.16
C ILE A 91 1.53 0.56 -13.81
N LYS A 92 1.28 1.87 -13.68
CA LYS A 92 2.22 2.87 -14.21
C LYS A 92 3.50 2.82 -13.37
N GLU A 93 4.61 3.14 -14.02
CA GLU A 93 5.90 3.21 -13.32
C GLU A 93 5.87 4.27 -12.19
N LEU A 94 5.16 5.38 -12.40
CA LEU A 94 4.93 6.40 -11.38
C LEU A 94 4.22 5.84 -10.13
N ASP A 95 3.20 4.99 -10.31
CA ASP A 95 2.47 4.38 -9.20
C ASP A 95 3.39 3.44 -8.38
N ILE A 96 4.25 2.67 -9.06
CA ILE A 96 5.29 1.84 -8.41
C ILE A 96 6.28 2.69 -7.62
N GLN A 97 6.73 3.81 -8.19
CA GLN A 97 7.66 4.73 -7.52
C GLN A 97 7.03 5.42 -6.29
N ALA A 98 5.71 5.57 -6.27
CA ALA A 98 4.99 6.14 -5.13
C ALA A 98 4.82 5.15 -3.96
N VAL A 99 4.89 3.84 -4.21
CA VAL A 99 4.68 2.78 -3.19
C VAL A 99 5.53 2.99 -1.92
N PRO A 100 6.86 3.21 -1.99
CA PRO A 100 7.67 3.39 -0.77
C PRO A 100 7.31 4.65 0.02
N LEU A 101 6.81 5.70 -0.63
CA LEU A 101 6.36 6.92 0.03
C LEU A 101 5.02 6.68 0.76
N PHE A 102 4.09 5.97 0.12
CA PHE A 102 2.84 5.57 0.77
C PHE A 102 3.07 4.56 1.91
N GLU A 103 4.07 3.69 1.80
CA GLU A 103 4.48 2.79 2.89
C GLU A 103 4.96 3.59 4.12
N CYS A 104 5.79 4.61 3.91
CA CYS A 104 6.18 5.53 4.97
C CYS A 104 4.96 6.24 5.60
N ALA A 105 3.99 6.62 4.78
CA ALA A 105 2.75 7.25 5.26
C ALA A 105 1.92 6.27 6.11
N ARG A 106 1.87 5.00 5.71
CA ARG A 106 1.22 3.93 6.46
C ARG A 106 1.86 3.72 7.84
N TYR A 107 3.20 3.72 7.95
CA TYR A 107 3.87 3.68 9.25
C TYR A 107 3.43 4.83 10.17
N LEU A 108 3.38 6.06 9.65
CA LEU A 108 2.94 7.23 10.44
C LEU A 108 1.49 7.13 10.88
N TRP A 109 0.59 6.70 9.98
CA TRP A 109 -0.81 6.48 10.30
C TRP A 109 -0.98 5.42 11.40
N HIS A 110 -0.30 4.28 11.26
CA HIS A 110 -0.35 3.19 12.24
C HIS A 110 0.21 3.59 13.61
N MET A 111 1.24 4.44 13.65
CA MET A 111 1.71 5.02 14.91
C MET A 111 0.71 5.97 15.56
N GLY A 112 -0.09 6.67 14.75
CA GLY A 112 -1.07 7.66 15.23
C GLY A 112 -2.39 7.06 15.71
N VAL A 113 -2.85 5.97 15.09
CA VAL A 113 -4.12 5.32 15.46
C VAL A 113 -4.07 4.62 16.83
N HIS A 114 -2.87 4.34 17.33
CA HIS A 114 -2.63 3.71 18.64
C HIS A 114 -1.98 4.65 19.67
N ALA A 115 -1.95 5.96 19.40
CA ALA A 115 -1.31 6.96 20.25
C ALA A 115 -2.19 7.47 21.41
#